data_AF-A0A316YG81-F1
#
_entry.id   AF-A0A316YG81-F1
#
_cell.length_a   1.000
_cell.length_b   1.000
_cell.length_c   1.000
_cell.angle_alpha   90.00
_cell.angle_beta   90.00
_cell.angle_gamma   90.00
#
_symmetry.space_group_name_H-M   'P 1'
#
loop_
_entity.id
_entity.type
_entity.pdbx_description
1 polymer ?
#
loop_
_entity_poly.entity_id
_entity_poly.type
_entity_poly.pdbx_seq_one_letter_code
_entity_poly.pdbx_strand_id
1 'polypeptide(L)'
;LPPQWQAMRDECAQMHPDYQYMLWTDAESRNFLVEHYPWFVAVFDAYPYPIQRADAIRYFVLYHYGGIYMDLDVGCRRPCDPLLRFEVVLPKTIPVGVSNDVMLAAKGHPFMDYLIHNLVAFNHRYVTHYPTVMFSTGPMFVSSSYQLYANVHNQSMPSTSWAPSAGFSGVRILSKALYGKNAALSEVPDAFFRHFYGSSWHAKDASSLIFLRDHGPVFLVLGACLVLYG
;
A
#
# COMPACT_ATOMS: atom_id res chain seq x y z
N LEU A 1 -2.68 13.23 -16.74
CA LEU A 1 -1.73 12.13 -16.46
C LEU A 1 -0.59 12.20 -17.47
N PRO A 2 0.66 11.93 -17.08
CA PRO A 2 1.75 11.73 -18.05
C PRO A 2 1.37 10.64 -19.07
N PRO A 3 1.76 10.76 -20.35
CA PRO A 3 1.34 9.83 -21.41
C PRO A 3 1.63 8.36 -21.09
N GLN A 4 2.79 8.09 -20.48
CA GLN A 4 3.16 6.73 -20.09
C GLN A 4 2.19 6.14 -19.05
N TRP A 5 1.69 6.94 -18.11
CA TRP A 5 0.72 6.49 -17.10
C TRP A 5 -0.67 6.30 -17.68
N GLN A 6 -1.03 7.10 -18.69
CA GLN A 6 -2.29 6.93 -19.41
C GLN A 6 -2.34 5.59 -20.16
N ALA A 7 -1.27 5.25 -20.91
CA ALA A 7 -1.21 3.98 -21.64
C ALA A 7 -1.38 2.77 -20.70
N MET A 8 -0.76 2.80 -19.52
CA MET A 8 -0.88 1.73 -18.53
C MET A 8 -2.30 1.59 -17.96
N ARG A 9 -2.94 2.73 -17.66
CA ARG A 9 -4.35 2.75 -17.25
C ARG A 9 -5.23 2.15 -18.35
N ASP A 10 -5.00 2.51 -19.60
CA ASP A 10 -5.80 2.05 -20.72
C ASP A 10 -5.62 0.53 -20.94
N GLU A 11 -4.41 -0.01 -20.79
CA GLU A 11 -4.14 -1.46 -20.81
C GLU A 11 -4.89 -2.19 -19.70
N CYS A 12 -4.87 -1.66 -18.47
CA CYS A 12 -5.69 -2.19 -17.38
C CYS A 12 -7.17 -2.15 -17.72
N ALA A 13 -7.67 -1.04 -18.28
CA ALA A 13 -9.08 -0.85 -18.64
C ALA A 13 -9.57 -1.83 -19.71
N GLN A 14 -8.74 -2.10 -20.71
CA GLN A 14 -9.04 -3.10 -21.72
C GLN A 14 -9.17 -4.52 -21.15
N MET A 15 -8.42 -4.84 -20.09
CA MET A 15 -8.52 -6.14 -19.40
C MET A 15 -9.74 -6.27 -18.48
N HIS A 16 -10.38 -5.16 -18.10
CA HIS A 16 -11.52 -5.15 -17.19
C HIS A 16 -12.64 -4.24 -17.72
N PRO A 17 -13.26 -4.60 -18.86
CA PRO A 17 -14.25 -3.75 -19.53
C PRO A 17 -15.52 -3.52 -18.71
N ASP A 18 -15.77 -4.36 -17.70
CA ASP A 18 -16.89 -4.30 -16.77
C ASP A 18 -16.59 -3.50 -15.50
N TYR A 19 -15.37 -2.98 -15.33
CA TYR A 19 -14.98 -2.26 -14.12
C TYR A 19 -15.23 -0.75 -14.26
N GLN A 20 -15.60 -0.12 -13.14
CA GLN A 20 -15.66 1.34 -13.04
C GLN A 20 -14.28 1.90 -12.66
N TYR A 21 -13.73 2.75 -13.52
CA TYR A 21 -12.45 3.41 -13.28
C TYR A 21 -12.64 4.77 -12.62
N MET A 22 -12.00 4.97 -11.48
CA MET A 22 -11.97 6.24 -10.75
C MET A 22 -10.53 6.76 -10.67
N LEU A 23 -10.31 8.00 -11.07
CA LEU A 23 -9.04 8.70 -10.88
C LEU A 23 -9.25 9.71 -9.75
N TRP A 24 -8.44 9.60 -8.70
CA TRP A 24 -8.57 10.47 -7.52
C TRP A 24 -7.53 11.58 -7.57
N THR A 25 -8.00 12.82 -7.69
CA THR A 25 -7.18 14.02 -7.52
C THR A 25 -7.16 14.48 -6.07
N ASP A 26 -6.23 15.37 -5.71
CA ASP A 26 -6.16 15.97 -4.37
C ASP A 26 -7.48 16.66 -3.97
N ALA A 27 -8.10 17.37 -4.92
CA ALA A 27 -9.37 18.07 -4.68
C ALA A 27 -10.54 17.10 -4.47
N GLU A 28 -10.66 16.08 -5.31
CA GLU A 28 -11.69 15.03 -5.17
C GLU A 28 -11.50 14.25 -3.87
N SER A 29 -10.26 13.92 -3.53
CA SER A 29 -9.90 13.24 -2.28
C SER A 29 -10.36 14.03 -1.07
N ARG A 30 -10.05 15.33 -1.03
CA ARG A 30 -10.46 16.21 0.07
C ARG A 30 -11.98 16.39 0.12
N ASN A 31 -12.63 16.61 -1.01
CA ASN A 31 -14.09 16.78 -1.07
C ASN A 31 -14.82 15.53 -0.59
N PHE A 32 -14.37 14.35 -0.99
CA PHE A 32 -14.89 13.08 -0.51
C PHE A 32 -14.76 12.93 1.01
N LEU A 33 -13.63 13.34 1.60
CA LEU A 33 -13.47 13.34 3.05
C LEU A 33 -14.40 14.36 3.73
N VAL A 34 -14.58 15.55 3.16
CA VAL A 34 -15.52 16.56 3.69
C VAL A 34 -16.95 16.02 3.70
N GLU A 35 -17.35 15.31 2.64
CA GLU A 35 -18.70 14.77 2.48
C GLU A 35 -18.96 13.56 3.40
N HIS A 36 -18.03 12.60 3.47
CA HIS A 36 -18.29 11.31 4.12
C HIS A 36 -17.56 11.10 5.45
N TYR A 37 -16.44 11.80 5.68
CA TYR A 37 -15.57 11.61 6.85
C TYR A 37 -15.07 12.95 7.41
N PRO A 38 -15.95 13.93 7.70
CA PRO A 38 -15.55 15.30 8.03
C PRO A 38 -14.63 15.38 9.27
N TRP A 39 -14.73 14.40 10.17
CA TRP A 39 -13.89 14.28 11.36
C TRP A 39 -12.39 14.12 11.04
N PHE A 40 -12.04 13.57 9.88
CA PHE A 40 -10.65 13.31 9.49
C PHE A 40 -10.01 14.47 8.70
N VAL A 41 -10.81 15.41 8.18
CA VAL A 41 -10.33 16.48 7.29
C VAL A 41 -9.20 17.30 7.91
N ALA A 42 -9.30 17.62 9.21
CA ALA A 42 -8.24 18.36 9.90
C ALA A 42 -6.91 17.58 9.95
N VAL A 43 -6.95 16.26 10.12
CA VAL A 43 -5.76 15.41 10.08
C VAL A 43 -5.20 15.34 8.67
N PHE A 44 -6.07 15.15 7.68
CA PHE A 44 -5.70 15.09 6.26
C PHE A 44 -5.00 16.37 5.77
N ASP A 45 -5.56 17.53 6.13
CA ASP A 45 -5.01 18.84 5.78
C ASP A 45 -3.68 19.12 6.51
N ALA A 46 -3.49 18.53 7.70
CA ALA A 46 -2.27 18.70 8.49
C ALA A 46 -1.08 17.87 7.99
N TYR A 47 -1.27 16.90 7.08
CA TYR A 47 -0.16 16.14 6.53
C TYR A 47 0.82 17.04 5.77
N PRO A 48 2.13 17.04 6.09
CA PRO A 48 3.09 17.92 5.43
C PRO A 48 3.36 17.54 3.96
N TYR A 49 3.16 16.28 3.57
CA TYR A 49 3.53 15.79 2.25
C TYR A 49 2.30 15.32 1.44
N PRO A 50 2.19 15.67 0.14
CA PRO A 50 1.11 15.19 -0.72
C PRO A 50 0.99 13.66 -0.77
N ILE A 51 2.11 12.95 -0.73
CA ILE A 51 2.11 11.49 -0.74
C ILE A 51 1.43 10.88 0.51
N GLN A 52 1.48 11.54 1.67
CA GLN A 52 0.75 11.08 2.85
C GLN A 52 -0.77 11.20 2.66
N ARG A 53 -1.22 12.23 1.95
CA ARG A 53 -2.64 12.39 1.59
C ARG A 53 -3.08 11.31 0.60
N ALA A 54 -2.27 11.02 -0.42
CA ALA A 54 -2.51 9.92 -1.35
C ALA A 54 -2.52 8.54 -0.65
N ASP A 55 -1.63 8.34 0.32
CA ASP A 55 -1.63 7.17 1.20
C ASP A 55 -2.90 7.10 2.06
N ALA A 56 -3.31 8.18 2.71
CA ALA A 56 -4.48 8.17 3.58
C ALA A 56 -5.77 7.91 2.79
N ILE A 57 -5.99 8.62 1.67
CA ILE A 57 -7.25 8.55 0.92
C ILE A 57 -7.54 7.14 0.40
N ARG A 58 -6.52 6.37 0.00
CA ARG A 58 -6.72 5.02 -0.53
C ARG A 58 -7.40 4.09 0.48
N TYR A 59 -7.19 4.30 1.78
CA TYR A 59 -7.84 3.52 2.82
C TYR A 59 -9.33 3.85 2.94
N PHE A 60 -9.69 5.14 2.89
CA PHE A 60 -11.09 5.57 2.92
C PHE A 60 -11.85 5.16 1.66
N VAL A 61 -11.24 5.28 0.48
CA VAL A 61 -11.85 4.89 -0.79
C VAL A 61 -12.16 3.38 -0.79
N LEU A 62 -11.18 2.56 -0.40
CA LEU A 62 -11.37 1.11 -0.30
C LEU A 62 -12.39 0.73 0.78
N TYR A 63 -12.44 1.41 1.92
CA TYR A 63 -13.48 1.16 2.91
C TYR A 63 -14.88 1.51 2.36
N HIS A 64 -15.03 2.65 1.69
CA HIS A 64 -16.31 3.18 1.25
C HIS A 64 -16.88 2.44 0.03
N TYR A 65 -16.04 2.19 -0.98
CA TYR A 65 -16.45 1.59 -2.25
C TYR A 65 -16.10 0.10 -2.35
N GLY A 66 -15.08 -0.35 -1.61
CA GLY A 66 -14.42 -1.63 -1.89
C GLY A 66 -13.62 -1.58 -3.20
N GLY A 67 -13.30 -2.76 -3.73
CA GLY A 67 -12.67 -2.92 -5.03
C GLY A 67 -11.14 -2.97 -4.96
N ILE A 68 -10.50 -2.41 -5.99
CA ILE A 68 -9.05 -2.44 -6.19
C ILE A 68 -8.52 -1.01 -6.24
N TYR A 69 -7.56 -0.71 -5.39
CA TYR A 69 -6.72 0.48 -5.49
C TYR A 69 -5.37 0.10 -6.11
N MET A 70 -4.87 0.95 -7.00
CA MET A 70 -3.54 0.85 -7.59
C MET A 70 -2.93 2.25 -7.76
N ASP A 71 -1.65 2.39 -7.41
CA ASP A 71 -0.87 3.58 -7.74
C ASP A 71 -0.74 3.74 -9.26
N LEU A 72 -0.51 4.98 -9.71
CA LEU A 72 -0.52 5.35 -11.15
C LEU A 72 0.66 4.77 -11.94
N ASP A 73 1.68 4.27 -11.27
CA ASP A 73 2.85 3.60 -11.84
C ASP A 73 2.74 2.06 -11.77
N VAL A 74 1.54 1.54 -11.52
CA VAL A 74 1.22 0.12 -11.57
C VAL A 74 0.33 -0.19 -12.77
N GLY A 75 0.76 -1.15 -13.60
CA GLY A 75 -0.02 -1.70 -14.71
C GLY A 75 -0.50 -3.13 -14.44
N CYS A 76 -1.51 -3.56 -15.19
CA CYS A 76 -2.08 -4.90 -15.10
C CYS A 76 -1.40 -5.81 -16.14
N ARG A 77 -1.30 -7.10 -15.82
CA ARG A 77 -0.83 -8.14 -16.76
C ARG A 77 -1.88 -9.22 -17.01
N ARG A 78 -2.85 -9.32 -16.10
CA ARG A 78 -3.90 -10.35 -16.08
C ARG A 78 -5.17 -9.76 -15.45
N PRO A 79 -6.34 -10.35 -15.72
CA PRO A 79 -7.56 -10.01 -15.00
C PRO A 79 -7.41 -10.19 -13.49
N CYS A 80 -7.88 -9.22 -12.71
CA CYS A 80 -7.76 -9.20 -11.24
C CYS A 80 -8.85 -10.01 -10.54
N ASP A 81 -9.86 -10.50 -11.26
CA ASP A 81 -11.02 -11.26 -10.75
C ASP A 81 -10.66 -12.42 -9.82
N PRO A 82 -9.59 -13.21 -10.07
CA PRO A 82 -9.19 -14.27 -9.15
C PRO A 82 -8.81 -13.77 -7.75
N LEU A 83 -8.36 -12.52 -7.63
CA LEU A 83 -8.01 -11.86 -6.38
C LEU A 83 -9.23 -11.31 -5.63
N LEU A 84 -10.33 -11.02 -6.33
CA LEU A 84 -11.58 -10.53 -5.73
C LEU A 84 -12.31 -11.59 -4.88
N ARG A 85 -11.83 -12.84 -4.91
CA ARG A 85 -12.31 -13.90 -4.01
C ARG A 85 -11.83 -13.74 -2.58
N PHE A 86 -10.89 -12.83 -2.30
CA PHE A 86 -10.41 -12.55 -0.94
C PHE A 86 -10.99 -11.23 -0.45
N GLU A 87 -11.41 -11.17 0.81
CA GLU A 87 -11.96 -9.94 1.40
C GLU A 87 -10.95 -8.80 1.44
N VAL A 88 -9.68 -9.07 1.72
CA VAL A 88 -8.59 -8.08 1.61
C VAL A 88 -7.36 -8.73 1.00
N VAL A 89 -6.69 -8.05 0.09
CA VAL A 89 -5.39 -8.47 -0.46
C VAL A 89 -4.35 -7.37 -0.29
N LEU A 90 -3.23 -7.70 0.35
CA LEU A 90 -2.08 -6.81 0.53
C LEU A 90 -0.82 -7.44 -0.08
N PRO A 91 -0.07 -6.73 -0.94
CA PRO A 91 1.17 -7.23 -1.50
C PRO A 91 2.28 -7.35 -0.47
N LYS A 92 3.05 -8.45 -0.51
CA LYS A 92 4.28 -8.56 0.27
C LYS A 92 5.32 -7.56 -0.23
N THR A 93 5.92 -6.79 0.67
CA THR A 93 7.06 -5.92 0.36
C THR A 93 8.38 -6.50 0.88
N ILE A 94 9.49 -5.94 0.39
CA ILE A 94 10.86 -6.33 0.75
C ILE A 94 11.55 -5.10 1.37
N PRO A 95 12.33 -5.25 2.45
CA PRO A 95 12.69 -6.49 3.12
C PRO A 95 11.61 -7.07 4.05
N VAL A 96 10.69 -6.24 4.57
CA VAL A 96 9.73 -6.65 5.60
C VAL A 96 8.37 -5.97 5.37
N GLY A 97 7.29 -6.71 5.61
CA GLY A 97 5.93 -6.18 5.70
C GLY A 97 5.11 -6.33 4.42
N VAL A 98 4.15 -5.42 4.27
CA VAL A 98 3.26 -5.30 3.11
C VAL A 98 3.40 -3.93 2.45
N SER A 99 3.14 -3.87 1.15
CA SER A 99 3.02 -2.60 0.43
C SER A 99 1.57 -2.09 0.45
N ASN A 100 1.41 -0.80 0.18
CA ASN A 100 0.11 -0.14 0.05
C ASN A 100 -0.13 0.41 -1.37
N ASP A 101 0.77 0.17 -2.33
CA ASP A 101 0.67 0.67 -3.72
C ASP A 101 -0.35 -0.08 -4.57
N VAL A 102 -0.70 -1.31 -4.18
CA VAL A 102 -1.84 -2.07 -4.67
C VAL A 102 -2.56 -2.65 -3.47
N MET A 103 -3.86 -2.46 -3.36
CA MET A 103 -4.65 -2.99 -2.26
C MET A 103 -6.05 -3.35 -2.75
N LEU A 104 -6.56 -4.48 -2.29
CA LEU A 104 -7.93 -4.89 -2.55
C LEU A 104 -8.67 -5.00 -1.23
N ALA A 105 -9.92 -4.56 -1.20
CA ALA A 105 -10.77 -4.71 -0.04
C ALA A 105 -12.24 -4.87 -0.43
N ALA A 106 -12.97 -5.72 0.30
CA ALA A 106 -14.42 -5.71 0.33
C ALA A 106 -14.90 -4.41 0.98
N LYS A 107 -16.01 -3.87 0.46
CA LYS A 107 -16.64 -2.68 1.01
C LYS A 107 -16.95 -2.87 2.50
N GLY A 108 -16.58 -1.90 3.31
CA GLY A 108 -16.85 -1.90 4.75
C GLY A 108 -16.02 -2.88 5.57
N HIS A 109 -14.96 -3.47 5.01
CA HIS A 109 -14.18 -4.49 5.73
C HIS A 109 -13.51 -3.90 7.00
N PRO A 110 -13.60 -4.57 8.18
CA PRO A 110 -13.13 -4.01 9.45
C PRO A 110 -11.63 -3.67 9.50
N PHE A 111 -10.80 -4.37 8.73
CA PHE A 111 -9.38 -4.02 8.61
C PHE A 111 -9.17 -2.61 8.02
N MET A 112 -9.97 -2.21 7.03
CA MET A 112 -9.84 -0.89 6.42
C MET A 112 -10.30 0.21 7.38
N ASP A 113 -11.37 -0.04 8.13
CA ASP A 113 -11.83 0.83 9.21
C ASP A 113 -10.76 0.99 10.30
N TYR A 114 -10.11 -0.11 10.67
CA TYR A 114 -9.00 -0.13 11.61
C TYR A 114 -7.82 0.71 11.13
N LEU A 115 -7.46 0.64 9.84
CA LEU A 115 -6.44 1.53 9.26
C LEU A 115 -6.86 3.00 9.38
N ILE A 116 -8.07 3.34 8.96
CA ILE A 116 -8.59 4.71 8.97
C ILE A 116 -8.46 5.35 10.36
N HIS A 117 -8.90 4.65 11.41
CA HIS A 117 -8.85 5.19 12.77
C HIS A 117 -7.42 5.26 13.32
N ASN A 118 -6.52 4.37 12.92
CA ASN A 118 -5.13 4.40 13.35
C ASN A 118 -4.30 5.49 12.66
N LEU A 119 -4.73 6.06 11.54
CA LEU A 119 -4.03 7.20 10.90
C LEU A 119 -3.80 8.37 11.86
N VAL A 120 -4.73 8.61 12.79
CA VAL A 120 -4.61 9.67 13.80
C VAL A 120 -3.50 9.35 14.78
N ALA A 121 -3.46 8.11 15.29
CA ALA A 121 -2.45 7.66 16.25
C ALA A 121 -1.04 7.62 15.63
N PHE A 122 -0.94 7.29 14.34
CA PHE A 122 0.32 7.19 13.61
C PHE A 122 0.75 8.50 12.93
N ASN A 123 0.00 9.60 13.08
CA ASN A 123 0.36 10.90 12.50
C ASN A 123 1.55 11.54 13.23
N HIS A 124 2.74 10.96 13.03
CA HIS A 124 4.00 11.40 13.60
C HIS A 124 4.87 12.04 12.53
N ARG A 125 5.58 13.11 12.92
CA ARG A 125 6.62 13.73 12.10
C ARG A 125 7.98 13.24 12.56
N TYR A 126 8.71 12.59 11.65
CA TYR A 126 10.07 12.14 11.90
C TYR A 126 11.07 13.15 11.33
N VAL A 127 12.36 12.91 11.58
CA VAL A 127 13.45 13.84 11.24
C VAL A 127 13.51 14.12 9.73
N THR A 128 13.22 13.14 8.87
CA THR A 128 13.29 13.29 7.41
C THR A 128 11.99 12.88 6.72
N HIS A 129 11.90 13.18 5.41
CA HIS A 129 10.72 12.95 4.58
C HIS A 129 10.37 11.46 4.52
N TYR A 130 11.32 10.60 4.13
CA TYR A 130 11.04 9.19 3.84
C TYR A 130 10.50 8.41 5.06
N PRO A 131 11.10 8.47 6.26
CA PRO A 131 10.53 7.84 7.46
C PRO A 131 9.18 8.44 7.84
N THR A 132 8.98 9.75 7.66
CA THR A 132 7.69 10.38 7.93
C THR A 132 6.58 9.76 7.10
N VAL A 133 6.76 9.65 5.78
CA VAL A 133 5.77 9.02 4.91
C VAL A 133 5.64 7.51 5.23
N MET A 134 6.76 6.80 5.36
CA MET A 134 6.83 5.36 5.60
C MET A 134 6.01 4.90 6.81
N PHE A 135 6.15 5.59 7.94
CA PHE A 135 5.60 5.15 9.21
C PHE A 135 4.28 5.82 9.60
N SER A 136 3.90 6.94 8.98
CA SER A 136 2.63 7.61 9.33
C SER A 136 1.44 7.12 8.50
N THR A 137 1.64 6.93 7.19
CA THR A 137 0.56 6.62 6.26
C THR A 137 0.92 5.49 5.29
N GLY A 138 2.20 5.19 5.11
CA GLY A 138 2.66 4.27 4.06
C GLY A 138 2.81 2.79 4.44
N PRO A 139 3.69 2.02 3.76
CA PRO A 139 3.83 0.58 3.92
C PRO A 139 4.10 0.12 5.36
N MET A 140 4.91 0.83 6.14
CA MET A 140 5.18 0.41 7.52
C MET A 140 4.00 0.71 8.44
N PHE A 141 3.26 1.79 8.21
CA PHE A 141 1.98 2.03 8.90
C PHE A 141 1.01 0.86 8.67
N VAL A 142 0.81 0.44 7.42
CA VAL A 142 -0.08 -0.70 7.08
C VAL A 142 0.47 -1.99 7.66
N SER A 143 1.79 -2.22 7.60
CA SER A 143 2.43 -3.43 8.12
C SER A 143 2.27 -3.56 9.63
N SER A 144 2.50 -2.49 10.39
CA SER A 144 2.31 -2.47 11.83
C SER A 144 0.83 -2.67 12.20
N SER A 145 -0.07 -1.97 11.50
CA SER A 145 -1.51 -2.12 11.71
C SER A 145 -2.01 -3.53 11.39
N TYR A 146 -1.53 -4.13 10.30
CA TYR A 146 -1.84 -5.51 9.93
C TYR A 146 -1.36 -6.51 10.99
N GLN A 147 -0.13 -6.37 11.50
CA GLN A 147 0.37 -7.27 12.55
C GLN A 147 -0.49 -7.19 13.82
N LEU A 148 -0.86 -5.98 14.24
CA LEU A 148 -1.75 -5.80 15.40
C LEU A 148 -3.14 -6.39 15.15
N TYR A 149 -3.71 -6.14 13.97
CA TYR A 149 -5.02 -6.66 13.60
C TYR A 149 -5.03 -8.19 13.52
N ALA A 150 -4.01 -8.81 12.91
CA ALA A 150 -3.89 -10.25 12.73
C ALA A 150 -3.54 -11.01 14.03
N ASN A 151 -3.06 -10.32 15.07
CA ASN A 151 -2.86 -10.94 16.38
C ASN A 151 -4.19 -11.21 17.12
N VAL A 152 -5.25 -10.49 16.76
CA VAL A 152 -6.58 -10.61 17.38
C VAL A 152 -7.64 -11.15 16.42
N HIS A 153 -7.36 -11.22 15.11
CA HIS A 153 -8.21 -11.82 14.09
C HIS A 153 -7.49 -12.95 13.35
N ASN A 154 -8.20 -13.99 12.94
CA ASN A 154 -7.62 -15.09 12.18
C ASN A 154 -7.09 -14.63 10.79
N GLN A 155 -6.03 -15.28 10.32
CA GLN A 155 -5.56 -15.16 8.93
C GLN A 155 -6.64 -15.66 7.96
N SER A 156 -6.49 -15.34 6.67
CA SER A 156 -7.55 -15.57 5.68
C SER A 156 -8.10 -17.01 5.68
N MET A 157 -9.41 -17.20 5.88
CA MET A 157 -10.09 -18.50 5.98
C MET A 157 -11.00 -18.75 4.77
N PRO A 158 -11.17 -19.99 4.28
CA PRO A 158 -12.10 -20.29 3.20
C PRO A 158 -13.56 -20.00 3.55
N SER A 159 -14.41 -19.83 2.53
CA SER A 159 -15.86 -19.74 2.71
C SER A 159 -16.41 -21.01 3.36
N THR A 160 -17.54 -20.83 4.04
CA THR A 160 -18.30 -21.94 4.64
C THR A 160 -19.41 -22.39 3.69
N SER A 161 -19.96 -23.58 3.96
CA SER A 161 -21.10 -24.11 3.21
C SER A 161 -22.37 -23.25 3.28
N TRP A 162 -22.50 -22.41 4.32
CA TRP A 162 -23.63 -21.50 4.52
C TRP A 162 -23.41 -20.09 3.94
N ALA A 163 -22.17 -19.76 3.56
CA ALA A 163 -21.83 -18.52 2.84
C ALA A 163 -20.83 -18.79 1.69
N PRO A 164 -21.17 -19.67 0.73
CA PRO A 164 -20.23 -20.13 -0.30
C PRO A 164 -19.76 -18.99 -1.24
N SER A 165 -20.57 -17.95 -1.40
CA SER A 165 -20.25 -16.75 -2.20
C SER A 165 -19.33 -15.75 -1.49
N ALA A 166 -19.09 -15.90 -0.18
CA ALA A 166 -18.25 -14.96 0.58
C ALA A 166 -16.76 -15.04 0.19
N GLY A 167 -16.35 -16.08 -0.54
CA GLY A 167 -14.94 -16.30 -0.87
C GLY A 167 -14.10 -16.56 0.39
N PHE A 168 -12.88 -16.05 0.42
CA PHE A 168 -11.98 -16.18 1.56
C PHE A 168 -12.12 -14.96 2.47
N SER A 169 -12.51 -15.18 3.73
CA SER A 169 -12.60 -14.13 4.73
C SER A 169 -11.22 -13.71 5.25
N GLY A 170 -11.08 -12.46 5.71
CA GLY A 170 -9.85 -11.93 6.29
C GLY A 170 -8.83 -11.40 5.29
N VAL A 171 -7.60 -11.18 5.77
CA VAL A 171 -6.52 -10.52 4.99
C VAL A 171 -5.58 -11.55 4.37
N ARG A 172 -5.43 -11.48 3.05
CA ARG A 172 -4.52 -12.31 2.25
C ARG A 172 -3.27 -11.52 1.86
N ILE A 173 -2.10 -12.11 2.07
CA ILE A 173 -0.84 -11.55 1.57
C ILE A 173 -0.53 -12.08 0.17
N LEU A 174 -0.44 -11.18 -0.81
CA LEU A 174 -0.06 -11.52 -2.18
C LEU A 174 1.46 -11.73 -2.25
N SER A 175 1.88 -12.91 -2.71
CA SER A 175 3.29 -13.27 -2.79
C SER A 175 4.05 -12.45 -3.86
N LYS A 176 5.38 -12.37 -3.74
CA LYS A 176 6.23 -11.70 -4.74
C LYS A 176 5.98 -12.21 -6.17
N ALA A 177 5.77 -13.52 -6.32
CA ALA A 177 5.53 -14.15 -7.62
C ALA A 177 4.25 -13.68 -8.31
N LEU A 178 3.21 -13.36 -7.52
CA LEU A 178 1.93 -12.86 -8.04
C LEU A 178 1.86 -11.33 -8.07
N TYR A 179 2.65 -10.65 -7.24
CA TYR A 179 2.69 -9.20 -7.16
C TYR A 179 3.61 -8.55 -8.21
N GLY A 180 4.75 -9.16 -8.51
CA GLY A 180 5.64 -8.75 -9.61
C GLY A 180 6.58 -7.57 -9.35
N LYS A 181 6.55 -6.93 -8.16
CA LYS A 181 7.50 -5.84 -7.84
C LYS A 181 8.92 -6.35 -7.59
N ASN A 182 9.92 -5.62 -8.09
CA ASN A 182 11.35 -5.94 -7.95
C ASN A 182 11.71 -7.37 -8.42
N ALA A 183 11.10 -7.82 -9.52
CA ALA A 183 11.39 -9.09 -10.19
C ALA A 183 11.46 -8.87 -11.71
N ALA A 184 12.32 -9.61 -12.40
CA ALA A 184 12.30 -9.60 -13.85
C ALA A 184 11.02 -10.29 -14.34
N LEU A 185 10.38 -9.78 -15.39
CA LEU A 185 9.10 -10.31 -15.87
C LEU A 185 9.15 -11.79 -16.26
N SER A 186 10.32 -12.28 -16.67
CA SER A 186 10.58 -13.70 -16.97
C SER A 186 10.60 -14.59 -15.72
N GLU A 187 10.92 -14.03 -14.55
CA GLU A 187 10.97 -14.77 -13.28
C GLU A 187 9.60 -14.88 -12.62
N VAL A 188 8.67 -13.99 -12.99
CA VAL A 188 7.31 -13.91 -12.43
C VAL A 188 6.26 -13.97 -13.56
N PRO A 189 6.16 -15.09 -14.29
CA PRO A 189 5.21 -15.24 -15.39
C PRO A 189 3.76 -15.10 -14.94
N ASP A 190 3.47 -15.42 -13.67
CA ASP A 190 2.14 -15.36 -13.07
C ASP A 190 1.84 -14.08 -12.30
N ALA A 191 2.68 -13.05 -12.42
CA ALA A 191 2.41 -11.75 -11.82
C ALA A 191 1.15 -11.11 -12.41
N PHE A 192 0.27 -10.62 -11.54
CA PHE A 192 -0.91 -9.82 -11.89
C PHE A 192 -0.55 -8.41 -12.29
N PHE A 193 0.53 -7.87 -11.72
CA PHE A 193 0.92 -6.48 -11.89
C PHE A 193 2.30 -6.32 -12.49
N ARG A 194 2.51 -5.19 -13.16
CA ARG A 194 3.78 -4.71 -13.66
C ARG A 194 4.06 -3.36 -13.03
N HIS A 195 5.26 -3.20 -12.48
CA HIS A 195 5.67 -1.99 -11.76
C HIS A 195 6.59 -1.15 -12.62
N PHE A 196 6.33 0.15 -12.64
CA PHE A 196 7.15 1.13 -13.33
C PHE A 196 7.79 2.06 -12.31
N TYR A 197 8.84 2.77 -12.71
CA TYR A 197 9.54 3.65 -11.79
C TYR A 197 8.77 4.97 -11.61
N GLY A 198 8.05 5.10 -10.49
CA GLY A 198 7.55 6.38 -9.97
C GLY A 198 8.38 6.88 -8.79
N SER A 199 8.62 8.20 -8.73
CA SER A 199 9.51 8.83 -7.74
C SER A 199 8.79 9.66 -6.66
N SER A 200 7.47 9.55 -6.54
CA SER A 200 6.67 10.32 -5.55
C SER A 200 7.03 10.01 -4.10
N TRP A 201 7.62 8.83 -3.85
CA TRP A 201 8.06 8.34 -2.55
C TRP A 201 9.49 8.72 -2.17
N HIS A 202 10.36 8.91 -3.16
CA HIS A 202 11.80 8.97 -2.95
C HIS A 202 12.30 10.39 -3.10
N ALA A 203 12.44 11.09 -1.96
CA ALA A 203 13.24 12.30 -1.88
C ALA A 203 14.74 11.94 -1.74
N LYS A 204 15.62 12.96 -1.75
CA LYS A 204 17.08 12.76 -1.69
C LYS A 204 17.56 11.98 -0.45
N ASP A 205 16.76 11.90 0.60
CA ASP A 205 17.07 11.18 1.84
C ASP A 205 16.86 9.66 1.73
N ALA A 206 16.03 9.20 0.79
CA ALA A 206 15.80 7.76 0.59
C ALA A 206 17.08 7.03 0.18
N SER A 207 17.91 7.63 -0.68
CA SER A 207 19.19 7.05 -1.09
C SER A 207 20.20 6.99 0.05
N SER A 208 20.26 8.02 0.90
CA SER A 208 21.11 8.04 2.10
C SER A 208 20.70 6.97 3.12
N LEU A 209 19.39 6.73 3.29
CA LEU A 209 18.88 5.68 4.16
C LEU A 209 19.15 4.27 3.60
N ILE A 210 19.03 4.08 2.29
CA ILE A 210 19.40 2.81 1.63
C ILE A 210 20.91 2.55 1.79
N PHE A 211 21.75 3.57 1.60
CA PHE A 211 23.19 3.48 1.85
C PHE A 211 23.48 3.08 3.30
N LEU A 212 22.84 3.74 4.27
CA LEU A 212 23.00 3.42 5.69
C LEU A 212 22.48 2.02 6.03
N ARG A 213 21.40 1.54 5.41
CA ARG A 213 20.93 0.16 5.57
C ARG A 213 21.99 -0.84 5.09
N ASP A 214 22.56 -0.60 3.91
CA ASP A 214 23.48 -1.53 3.26
C ASP A 214 24.89 -1.50 3.88
N HIS A 215 25.32 -0.36 4.44
CA HIS A 215 26.68 -0.14 4.94
C HIS A 215 26.75 0.11 6.46
N GLY A 216 25.60 0.35 7.12
CA GLY A 216 25.49 0.63 8.56
C GLY A 216 26.07 -0.45 9.46
N PRO A 217 25.85 -1.76 9.19
CA PRO A 217 26.51 -2.83 9.93
C PRO A 217 28.04 -2.76 9.85
N VAL A 218 28.60 -2.37 8.69
CA VAL A 218 30.06 -2.21 8.51
C VAL A 218 30.57 -1.04 9.37
N PHE A 219 29.87 0.09 9.38
CA PHE A 219 30.23 1.24 10.22
C PHE A 219 30.14 0.91 11.72
N LEU A 220 29.15 0.11 12.15
CA LEU A 220 29.06 -0.35 13.53
C LEU A 220 30.23 -1.27 13.91
N VAL A 221 30.62 -2.19 13.03
CA VAL A 221 31.80 -3.05 13.24
C VAL A 221 33.09 -2.23 13.31
N LEU A 222 33.29 -1.29 12.38
CA LEU A 222 34.46 -0.42 12.37
C LEU A 222 34.51 0.47 13.63
N GLY A 223 33.36 1.01 14.06
CA GLY A 223 33.26 1.79 15.30
C GLY A 223 33.59 0.95 16.54
N ALA A 224 33.06 -0.28 16.63
CA ALA A 224 33.41 -1.22 17.70
C ALA A 224 34.90 -1.56 17.71
N CYS A 225 35.52 -1.81 16.55
CA CYS A 225 36.97 -2.04 16.46
C CYS A 225 37.77 -0.82 16.91
N LEU A 226 37.37 0.40 16.52
CA LEU A 226 38.03 1.63 16.94
C LEU A 226 37.97 1.85 18.46
N VAL A 227 36.86 1.48 19.10
CA VAL A 227 36.69 1.58 20.57
C VAL A 227 37.44 0.47 21.32
N LEU A 228 37.56 -0.71 20.73
CA LEU A 228 38.24 -1.86 21.36
C LEU A 228 39.77 -1.83 21.18
N TYR A 229 40.28 -1.16 20.14
CA TYR A 229 41.70 -1.17 19.77
C TYR A 229 42.34 0.21 19.70
N GLY A 230 41.62 1.29 20.03
CA GLY A 230 42.13 2.66 20.14
C GLY A 230 42.11 3.13 21.58
#